data_AF-A0A180GXC9-F1
#
_entry.id   AF-A0A180GXC9-F1
#
_cell.length_a   1.000
_cell.length_b   1.000
_cell.length_c   1.000
_cell.angle_alpha   90.00
_cell.angle_beta   90.00
_cell.angle_gamma   90.00
#
_symmetry.space_group_name_H-M   'P 1'
#
loop_
_entity.id
_entity.type
_entity.pdbx_description
1 polymer ?
#
loop_
_entity_poly.entity_id
_entity_poly.type
_entity_poly.pdbx_seq_one_letter_code
_entity_poly.pdbx_strand_id
1 'polypeptide(L)'
;MSAKNEKAHAARLRRRNDTPTGTVKTIGSGKTSVCSATGYDTAKFKGACLWNGLNQKSTPPSGRYAGWVNGAHTGNCWKNLWINAKGAQGKKFAKVIDGCKFADYLDVDTGCATLWVTEATFYELGGVEGQNEVAIKNWGFSDTAQ
;
A
#
# COMPACT_ATOMS: atom_id res chain seq x y z
N MET A 1 -10.26 -19.31 -24.82
CA MET A 1 -9.08 -19.62 -23.95
C MET A 1 -9.60 -20.28 -22.68
N SER A 2 -8.85 -21.19 -22.04
CA SER A 2 -9.32 -21.86 -20.80
C SER A 2 -9.32 -20.88 -19.61
N ALA A 3 -10.27 -21.01 -18.68
CA ALA A 3 -10.37 -20.17 -17.48
C ALA A 3 -9.08 -20.14 -16.63
N LYS A 4 -8.25 -21.20 -16.68
CA LYS A 4 -6.91 -21.22 -16.07
C LYS A 4 -5.95 -20.21 -16.72
N ASN A 5 -6.00 -20.09 -18.04
CA ASN A 5 -5.15 -19.16 -18.79
C ASN A 5 -5.61 -17.72 -18.60
N GLU A 6 -6.91 -17.47 -18.43
CA GLU A 6 -7.43 -16.14 -18.12
C GLU A 6 -7.03 -15.66 -16.72
N LYS A 7 -7.11 -16.53 -15.70
CA LYS A 7 -6.59 -16.22 -14.35
C LYS A 7 -5.09 -15.96 -14.36
N ALA A 8 -4.32 -16.80 -15.07
CA ALA A 8 -2.87 -16.62 -15.19
C ALA A 8 -2.51 -15.32 -15.95
N HIS A 9 -3.26 -14.98 -17.00
CA HIS A 9 -3.06 -13.76 -17.77
C HIS A 9 -3.46 -12.50 -16.98
N ALA A 10 -4.58 -12.55 -16.25
CA ALA A 10 -5.01 -11.48 -15.36
C ALA A 10 -4.01 -11.26 -14.20
N ALA A 11 -3.45 -12.33 -13.63
CA ALA A 11 -2.38 -12.23 -12.64
C ALA A 11 -1.10 -11.59 -13.22
N ARG A 12 -0.77 -11.89 -14.48
CA ARG A 12 0.39 -11.32 -15.20
C ARG A 12 0.19 -9.85 -15.59
N LEU A 13 -1.06 -9.39 -15.75
CA LEU A 13 -1.43 -8.00 -16.07
C LEU A 13 -1.68 -7.11 -14.84
N ARG A 14 -1.53 -7.63 -13.61
CA ARG A 14 -1.72 -6.81 -12.42
C ARG A 14 -0.76 -5.63 -12.42
N ARG A 15 -1.33 -4.43 -12.23
CA ARG A 15 -0.59 -3.17 -12.14
C ARG A 15 0.48 -3.31 -11.07
N ARG A 16 1.73 -3.15 -11.48
CA ARG A 16 2.86 -2.90 -10.59
C ARG A 16 2.95 -1.40 -10.39
N ASN A 17 3.01 -0.98 -9.14
CA ASN A 17 3.14 0.42 -8.77
C ASN A 17 4.60 0.68 -8.43
N ASP A 18 5.31 1.36 -9.33
CA ASP A 18 6.68 1.82 -9.08
C ASP A 18 6.63 3.04 -8.16
N THR A 19 7.35 2.98 -7.04
CA THR A 19 7.25 4.01 -6.01
C THR A 19 7.93 5.30 -6.46
N PRO A 20 7.23 6.46 -6.48
CA PRO A 20 7.76 7.69 -7.11
C PRO A 20 9.11 8.16 -6.54
N THR A 21 9.32 8.03 -5.23
CA THR A 21 10.56 8.43 -4.55
C THR A 21 11.58 7.28 -4.45
N GLY A 22 11.18 6.04 -4.79
CA GLY A 22 11.96 4.84 -4.52
C GLY A 22 12.10 4.48 -3.03
N THR A 23 11.40 5.19 -2.14
CA THR A 23 11.38 4.95 -0.69
C THR A 23 9.95 4.93 -0.15
N VAL A 24 9.73 4.23 0.97
CA VAL A 24 8.49 4.28 1.74
C VAL A 24 8.78 4.70 3.16
N LYS A 25 7.83 5.40 3.79
CA LYS A 25 7.93 5.86 5.18
C LYS A 25 7.26 4.90 6.16
N THR A 26 7.61 4.98 7.43
CA THR A 26 6.85 4.35 8.52
C THR A 26 5.58 5.15 8.86
N ILE A 27 4.55 4.45 9.31
CA ILE A 27 3.34 5.05 9.93
C ILE A 27 3.33 4.81 11.43
N GLY A 28 2.60 5.65 12.17
CA GLY A 28 2.37 5.48 13.60
C GLY A 28 1.17 4.60 13.91
N SER A 29 1.11 4.08 15.14
CA SER A 29 -0.04 3.32 15.65
C SER A 29 -1.26 4.22 15.84
N GLY A 30 -2.46 3.65 15.72
CA GLY A 30 -3.73 4.37 15.86
C GLY A 30 -4.74 3.57 16.67
N LYS A 31 -5.66 4.26 17.36
CA LYS A 31 -6.78 3.63 18.10
C LYS A 31 -7.92 3.18 17.17
N THR A 32 -7.93 3.70 15.95
CA THR A 32 -8.83 3.35 14.85
C THR A 32 -8.07 3.44 13.54
N SER A 33 -8.58 2.78 12.51
CA SER A 33 -8.10 2.90 11.13
C SER A 33 -9.27 2.73 10.16
N VAL A 34 -9.05 3.01 8.88
CA VAL A 34 -10.06 2.73 7.85
C VAL A 34 -10.48 1.26 7.83
N CYS A 35 -9.57 0.34 8.16
CA CYS A 35 -9.84 -1.10 8.09
C CYS A 35 -10.15 -1.75 9.46
N SER A 36 -9.96 -1.05 10.57
CA SER A 36 -10.10 -1.58 11.93
C SER A 36 -10.70 -0.57 12.89
N ALA A 37 -11.81 -0.91 13.53
CA ALA A 37 -12.40 -0.11 14.60
C ALA A 37 -11.55 -0.07 15.89
N THR A 38 -10.62 -1.01 16.05
CA THR A 38 -9.70 -1.09 17.21
C THR A 38 -8.28 -0.65 16.85
N GLY A 39 -8.07 -0.19 15.61
CA GLY A 39 -6.78 0.28 15.13
C GLY A 39 -5.74 -0.83 14.97
N TYR A 40 -4.46 -0.47 15.14
CA TYR A 40 -3.32 -1.37 14.98
C TYR A 40 -2.08 -0.88 15.76
N ASP A 41 -1.23 -1.84 16.13
CA ASP A 41 0.11 -1.62 16.69
C ASP A 41 1.16 -1.89 15.61
N THR A 42 1.85 -0.83 15.19
CA THR A 42 2.79 -0.85 14.07
C THR A 42 4.02 -1.72 14.32
N ALA A 43 4.42 -1.91 15.58
CA ALA A 43 5.53 -2.79 15.94
C ALA A 43 5.15 -4.27 15.83
N LYS A 44 3.86 -4.60 15.92
CA LYS A 44 3.36 -5.99 15.94
C LYS A 44 2.76 -6.44 14.62
N PHE A 45 2.19 -5.52 13.85
CA PHE A 45 1.39 -5.86 12.68
C PHE A 45 2.09 -5.52 11.37
N LYS A 46 2.16 -6.48 10.44
CA LYS A 46 2.72 -6.26 9.09
C LYS A 46 1.65 -5.66 8.18
N GLY A 47 1.67 -4.34 8.06
CA GLY A 47 0.69 -3.60 7.29
C GLY A 47 1.29 -2.50 6.43
N ALA A 48 0.45 -2.03 5.52
CA ALA A 48 0.67 -0.84 4.73
C ALA A 48 -0.60 0.00 4.73
N CYS A 49 -0.43 1.32 4.69
CA CYS A 49 -1.50 2.22 4.32
C CYS A 49 -1.34 2.64 2.86
N LEU A 50 -2.45 2.67 2.15
CA LEU A 50 -2.51 3.10 0.76
C LEU A 50 -3.13 4.48 0.66
N TRP A 51 -2.93 5.18 -0.46
CA TRP A 51 -3.51 6.51 -0.61
C TRP A 51 -5.03 6.49 -0.49
N ASN A 52 -5.54 7.38 0.34
CA ASN A 52 -6.97 7.53 0.62
C ASN A 52 -7.68 8.51 -0.32
N GLY A 53 -7.00 9.02 -1.36
CA GLY A 53 -7.64 9.88 -2.34
C GLY A 53 -7.91 11.30 -1.88
N LEU A 54 -7.49 11.69 -0.67
CA LEU A 54 -7.63 13.06 -0.21
C LEU A 54 -6.59 13.97 -0.87
N ASN A 55 -6.95 15.25 -0.97
CA ASN A 55 -6.11 16.35 -1.43
C ASN A 55 -5.52 16.14 -2.82
N GLN A 56 -6.37 15.68 -3.74
CA GLN A 56 -6.01 15.51 -5.14
C GLN A 56 -5.80 16.87 -5.81
N LYS A 57 -4.85 16.93 -6.74
CA LYS A 57 -4.61 18.13 -7.56
C LYS A 57 -5.81 18.48 -8.46
N SER A 58 -6.57 17.48 -8.88
CA SER A 58 -7.71 17.61 -9.78
C SER A 58 -8.90 16.83 -9.25
N THR A 59 -10.11 17.34 -9.48
CA THR A 59 -11.33 16.62 -9.16
C THR A 59 -11.40 15.30 -9.93
N PRO A 60 -11.62 14.16 -9.28
CA PRO A 60 -11.79 12.89 -9.98
C PRO A 60 -13.03 12.94 -10.88
N PRO A 61 -13.08 12.15 -11.97
CA PRO A 61 -14.27 12.08 -12.82
C PRO A 61 -15.53 11.77 -12.00
N SER A 62 -16.68 12.30 -12.43
CA SER A 62 -17.94 12.09 -11.71
C SER A 62 -18.21 10.61 -11.45
N GLY A 63 -18.64 10.30 -10.21
CA GLY A 63 -18.88 8.94 -9.75
C GLY A 63 -17.61 8.10 -9.51
N ARG A 64 -16.41 8.69 -9.62
CA ARG A 64 -15.14 8.02 -9.33
C ARG A 64 -14.46 8.61 -8.11
N TYR A 65 -13.73 7.73 -7.44
CA TYR A 65 -12.87 8.04 -6.32
C TYR A 65 -11.43 7.70 -6.73
N ALA A 66 -10.48 8.60 -6.46
CA ALA A 66 -9.07 8.28 -6.64
C ALA A 66 -8.51 7.72 -5.34
N GLY A 67 -7.51 6.84 -5.42
CA GLY A 67 -6.98 6.15 -4.26
C GLY A 67 -7.52 4.74 -4.12
N TRP A 68 -7.00 4.05 -3.11
CA TRP A 68 -7.20 2.61 -2.94
C TRP A 68 -8.14 2.26 -1.80
N VAL A 69 -8.19 3.07 -0.74
CA VAL A 69 -8.94 2.74 0.47
C VAL A 69 -9.27 3.97 1.31
N ASN A 70 -10.54 4.13 1.68
CA ASN A 70 -11.00 5.13 2.65
C ASN A 70 -12.26 4.64 3.39
N GLY A 71 -12.82 5.48 4.27
CA GLY A 71 -13.99 5.11 5.07
C GLY A 71 -15.25 4.74 4.27
N ALA A 72 -15.40 5.23 3.04
CA ALA A 72 -16.50 4.87 2.13
C ALA A 72 -16.14 3.72 1.17
N HIS A 73 -14.85 3.47 0.95
CA HIS A 73 -14.31 2.50 0.01
C HIS A 73 -13.34 1.54 0.72
N THR A 74 -13.89 0.63 1.52
CA THR A 74 -13.12 -0.32 2.34
C THR A 74 -12.79 -1.62 1.60
N GLY A 75 -13.19 -1.78 0.33
CA GLY A 75 -13.06 -3.05 -0.43
C GLY A 75 -11.64 -3.56 -0.66
N ASN A 76 -10.61 -2.77 -0.34
CA ASN A 76 -9.22 -3.20 -0.35
C ASN A 76 -8.63 -3.50 1.04
N CYS A 77 -9.38 -3.26 2.12
CA CYS A 77 -8.94 -3.61 3.46
C CYS A 77 -8.57 -5.09 3.56
N TRP A 78 -7.49 -5.36 4.28
CA TRP A 78 -6.96 -6.69 4.56
C TRP A 78 -6.52 -7.51 3.35
N LYS A 79 -6.54 -6.92 2.13
CA LYS A 79 -5.92 -7.54 0.97
C LYS A 79 -4.41 -7.59 1.17
N ASN A 80 -3.82 -8.65 0.62
CA ASN A 80 -2.38 -8.84 0.66
C ASN A 80 -1.70 -7.97 -0.41
N LEU A 81 -0.60 -7.36 -0.01
CA LEU A 81 0.34 -6.70 -0.89
C LEU A 81 1.62 -7.51 -0.94
N TRP A 82 2.26 -7.53 -2.11
CA TRP A 82 3.69 -7.82 -2.21
C TRP A 82 4.44 -6.49 -2.37
N ILE A 83 5.62 -6.38 -1.77
CA ILE A 83 6.49 -5.21 -1.81
C ILE A 83 7.90 -5.70 -2.10
N ASN A 84 8.52 -5.22 -3.18
CA ASN A 84 9.90 -5.59 -3.54
C ASN A 84 10.87 -4.57 -2.93
N ALA A 85 11.62 -4.99 -1.91
CA ALA A 85 12.72 -4.21 -1.36
C ALA A 85 13.80 -3.95 -2.43
N LYS A 86 14.54 -2.84 -2.30
CA LYS A 86 15.64 -2.53 -3.20
C LYS A 86 16.90 -3.36 -2.86
N GLY A 87 17.09 -3.71 -1.59
CA GLY A 87 18.20 -4.50 -1.06
C GLY A 87 18.01 -6.03 -1.16
N ALA A 88 18.84 -6.77 -0.41
CA ALA A 88 18.88 -8.23 -0.41
C ALA A 88 17.63 -8.91 0.19
N GLN A 89 16.76 -8.15 0.85
CA GLN A 89 15.55 -8.64 1.52
C GLN A 89 14.52 -9.21 0.54
N GLY A 90 14.58 -8.78 -0.73
CA GLY A 90 13.71 -9.27 -1.79
C GLY A 90 12.24 -8.89 -1.59
N LYS A 91 11.34 -9.80 -1.96
CA LYS A 91 9.88 -9.59 -1.88
C LYS A 91 9.38 -9.87 -0.46
N LYS A 92 8.65 -8.91 0.12
CA LYS A 92 7.94 -8.99 1.40
C LYS A 92 6.44 -8.82 1.21
N PHE A 93 5.68 -9.13 2.24
CA PHE A 93 4.22 -9.08 2.20
C PHE A 93 3.65 -8.30 3.39
N ALA A 94 2.60 -7.54 3.13
CA ALA A 94 1.90 -6.75 4.11
C ALA A 94 0.39 -6.72 3.80
N LYS A 95 -0.44 -6.49 4.79
CA LYS A 95 -1.89 -6.27 4.59
C LYS A 95 -2.16 -4.78 4.34
N VAL A 96 -3.21 -4.46 3.59
CA VAL A 96 -3.78 -3.10 3.59
C VAL A 96 -4.52 -2.89 4.92
N ILE A 97 -4.04 -1.95 5.74
CA ILE A 97 -4.57 -1.72 7.09
C ILE A 97 -5.19 -0.35 7.29
N ASP A 98 -4.91 0.60 6.40
CA ASP A 98 -5.37 1.97 6.53
C ASP A 98 -5.34 2.75 5.22
N GLY A 99 -6.00 3.92 5.24
CA GLY A 99 -5.93 4.92 4.18
C GLY A 99 -5.13 6.15 4.62
N CYS A 100 -4.02 6.42 3.96
CA CYS A 100 -3.15 7.57 4.24
C CYS A 100 -3.36 8.74 3.28
N LYS A 101 -3.26 9.96 3.81
CA LYS A 101 -2.95 11.16 3.04
C LYS A 101 -1.42 11.30 2.98
N PHE A 102 -0.84 11.36 1.78
CA PHE A 102 0.61 11.46 1.62
C PHE A 102 1.13 12.90 1.43
N ALA A 103 0.35 13.77 0.80
CA ALA A 103 0.70 15.16 0.54
C ALA A 103 -0.55 16.00 0.24
N ASP A 104 -0.37 17.31 0.09
CA ASP A 104 -1.36 18.21 -0.49
C ASP A 104 -1.19 18.29 -2.02
N TYR A 105 -2.31 18.46 -2.73
CA TYR A 105 -2.35 18.59 -4.20
C TYR A 105 -1.64 17.46 -4.95
N LEU A 106 -1.85 16.23 -4.49
CA LEU A 106 -1.23 15.04 -5.07
C LEU A 106 -1.93 14.65 -6.37
N ASP A 107 -1.17 14.41 -7.44
CA ASP A 107 -1.75 13.83 -8.66
C ASP A 107 -2.11 12.35 -8.44
N VAL A 108 -3.02 11.85 -9.29
CA VAL A 108 -3.59 10.51 -9.12
C VAL A 108 -2.54 9.42 -9.27
N ASP A 109 -1.58 9.57 -10.18
CA ASP A 109 -0.58 8.53 -10.46
C ASP A 109 0.42 8.43 -9.30
N THR A 110 0.93 9.58 -8.83
CA THR A 110 1.81 9.63 -7.65
C THR A 110 1.11 9.08 -6.40
N GLY A 111 -0.14 9.49 -6.16
CA GLY A 111 -0.92 9.00 -5.03
C GLY A 111 -1.16 7.51 -5.11
N CYS A 112 -1.62 6.99 -6.25
CA CYS A 112 -1.87 5.56 -6.43
C CYS A 112 -0.60 4.71 -6.38
N ALA A 113 0.57 5.30 -6.64
CA ALA A 113 1.85 4.60 -6.60
C ALA A 113 2.55 4.65 -5.23
N THR A 114 2.07 5.48 -4.31
CA THR A 114 2.65 5.66 -2.97
C THR A 114 2.00 4.71 -1.95
N LEU A 115 2.82 4.16 -1.05
CA LEU A 115 2.36 3.54 0.19
C LEU A 115 3.28 3.95 1.33
N TRP A 116 2.78 3.90 2.57
CA TRP A 116 3.61 3.86 3.78
C TRP A 116 3.35 2.56 4.53
N VAL A 117 4.29 2.16 5.38
CA VAL A 117 4.32 0.83 5.98
C VAL A 117 4.37 0.90 7.50
N THR A 118 3.93 -0.16 8.18
CA THR A 118 4.14 -0.30 9.62
C THR A 118 5.62 -0.51 9.95
N GLU A 119 6.01 -0.26 11.20
CA GLU A 119 7.36 -0.54 11.69
C GLU A 119 7.78 -2.00 11.47
N ALA A 120 6.90 -2.97 11.74
CA ALA A 120 7.17 -4.38 11.49
C ALA A 120 7.51 -4.67 10.00
N THR A 121 6.78 -4.04 9.07
CA THR A 121 7.01 -4.19 7.63
C THR A 121 8.27 -3.45 7.18
N PHE A 122 8.54 -2.28 7.76
CA PHE A 122 9.73 -1.48 7.51
C PHE A 122 11.01 -2.28 7.80
N TYR A 123 11.10 -2.95 8.94
CA TYR A 123 12.27 -3.77 9.27
C TYR A 123 12.42 -4.99 8.33
N GLU A 124 11.31 -5.62 7.90
CA GLU A 124 11.40 -6.70 6.91
C GLU A 124 11.94 -6.23 5.55
N LEU A 125 11.65 -4.98 5.18
CA LEU A 125 12.17 -4.36 3.96
C LEU A 125 13.63 -3.94 4.07
N GLY A 126 14.24 -4.06 5.26
CA GLY A 126 15.63 -3.68 5.52
C GLY A 126 15.80 -2.30 6.13
N GLY A 127 14.73 -1.74 6.70
CA GLY A 127 14.81 -0.53 7.51
C GLY A 127 15.73 -0.72 8.72
N VAL A 128 16.31 0.38 9.19
CA VAL A 128 17.25 0.41 10.32
C VAL A 128 16.65 1.27 11.43
N GLU A 129 16.89 0.88 12.69
CA GLU A 129 16.46 1.67 13.85
C GLU A 129 16.97 3.12 13.78
N GLY A 130 16.12 4.07 14.18
CA GLY A 130 16.40 5.50 14.06
C GLY A 130 16.17 6.10 12.67
N GLN A 131 15.87 5.28 11.66
CA GLN A 131 15.40 5.75 10.34
C GLN A 131 13.88 5.56 10.21
N ASN A 132 13.28 6.35 9.32
CA ASN A 132 11.86 6.27 9.03
C ASN A 132 11.57 6.02 7.54
N GLU A 133 12.60 5.77 6.73
CA GLU A 133 12.48 5.52 5.29
C GLU A 133 13.29 4.30 4.86
N VAL A 134 12.71 3.47 3.99
CA VAL A 134 13.37 2.29 3.43
C VAL A 134 13.15 2.23 1.92
N ALA A 135 14.19 1.83 1.19
CA ALA A 135 14.16 1.80 -0.26
C ALA A 135 13.40 0.58 -0.80
N ILE A 136 12.45 0.81 -1.70
CA ILE A 136 11.71 -0.22 -2.42
C ILE A 136 11.72 0.05 -3.92
N LYS A 137 11.47 -1.00 -4.72
CA LYS A 137 11.36 -0.90 -6.17
C LYS A 137 9.90 -0.64 -6.57
N ASN A 138 9.03 -1.56 -6.18
CA ASN A 138 7.61 -1.52 -6.50
C ASN A 138 6.79 -2.44 -5.61
N TRP A 139 5.48 -2.31 -5.74
CA TRP A 139 4.51 -3.10 -4.98
C TRP A 139 3.26 -3.39 -5.82
N GLY A 140 2.41 -4.27 -5.31
CA GLY A 140 1.11 -4.54 -5.89
C GLY A 140 0.27 -5.50 -5.06
N PHE A 141 -0.98 -5.71 -5.46
CA PHE A 141 -1.86 -6.68 -4.80
C PHE A 141 -1.42 -8.12 -5.09
N SER A 142 -1.47 -8.96 -4.06
CA SER A 142 -1.22 -10.40 -4.10
C SER A 142 -2.53 -11.18 -4.04
N ASP A 143 -2.65 -12.24 -4.85
CA ASP A 143 -3.77 -13.19 -4.81
C ASP A 143 -3.55 -14.33 -3.81
N THR A 144 -2.33 -14.50 -3.34
CA THR A 144 -2.02 -15.54 -2.36
C THR A 144 -2.52 -15.07 -0.99
N ALA A 145 -3.48 -15.80 -0.43
CA ALA A 145 -3.76 -15.74 1.01
C ALA A 145 -2.48 -16.19 1.75
N GLN A 146 -2.07 -15.39 2.73
CA GLN A 146 -1.01 -15.66 3.68
C GLN A 146 -1.61 -15.43 5.05
#